data_AF-A0A928PWE2-F1
#
_entry.id   AF-A0A928PWE2-F1
#
_cell.length_a   1.000
_cell.length_b   1.000
_cell.length_c   1.000
_cell.angle_alpha   90.00
_cell.angle_beta   90.00
_cell.angle_gamma   90.00
#
_symmetry.space_group_name_H-M   'P 1'
#
loop_
_entity.id
_entity.type
_entity.pdbx_description
1 polymer ?
#
loop_
_entity_poly.entity_id
_entity_poly.type
_entity_poly.pdbx_seq_one_letter_code
_entity_poly.pdbx_strand_id
1 'polypeptide(L)'
;MGVALPQGDIKTVYETISTDNYMGWKSCTMQEAQAAADKGTAAIGISEDRIVVLSANDEEQPITQTASVMTLDENTTAFAVDGLQYYSYSYGTTGQGGCGGGNSCYHSNSYFNCNNRTALLNDLIAIMGNQRFGSNYSTKECIDIVLNYDYTITNYCNQYDVPKQLVQTLLLRELWCLNPSDSVADNAVEAYFAWKTEYEYWSNMPTWQQAIISPPTAPTYMQEDSSTGIGQMFAWVAINAHNLAINKGLIGGNYYDSNDWHDCEYMWNKLHSDDSFAIKMTTLEIYHCADYASVCGSLFHCTESQIKAILARYNGTGVAAQTYGNECYEYYKIFKKYS
;
A
#
# COMPACT_ATOMS: atom_id res chain seq x y z
N MET A 1 6.28 9.34 -13.42
CA MET A 1 5.71 9.24 -12.05
C MET A 1 6.63 10.00 -11.12
N GLY A 2 6.11 10.96 -10.34
CA GLY A 2 6.95 11.88 -9.56
C GLY A 2 7.47 11.25 -8.27
N VAL A 3 8.78 11.39 -8.00
CA VAL A 3 9.38 11.07 -6.70
C VAL A 3 9.11 12.22 -5.74
N ALA A 4 8.68 11.91 -4.52
CA ALA A 4 8.31 12.93 -3.55
C ALA A 4 9.52 13.76 -3.08
N LEU A 5 9.36 15.07 -3.12
CA LEU A 5 10.24 16.03 -2.46
C LEU A 5 9.70 16.36 -1.05
N PRO A 6 10.55 16.88 -0.15
CA PRO A 6 10.09 17.48 1.10
C PRO A 6 8.96 18.48 0.85
N GLN A 7 8.00 18.56 1.77
CA GLN A 7 6.93 19.55 1.73
C GLN A 7 7.37 20.82 2.45
N GLY A 8 7.19 21.99 1.84
CA GLY A 8 7.58 23.27 2.43
C GLY A 8 7.97 24.32 1.39
N ASP A 9 8.49 25.45 1.84
CA ASP A 9 9.14 26.41 0.95
C ASP A 9 10.47 25.89 0.42
N ILE A 10 10.99 26.48 -0.66
CA ILE A 10 12.18 26.01 -1.36
C ILE A 10 13.41 25.90 -0.44
N LYS A 11 13.51 26.80 0.54
CA LYS A 11 14.59 26.79 1.53
C LYS A 11 14.47 25.57 2.46
N THR A 12 13.26 25.28 2.95
CA THR A 12 12.97 24.09 3.76
C THR A 12 13.26 22.81 2.98
N VAL A 13 12.93 22.79 1.68
CA VAL A 13 13.22 21.66 0.79
C VAL A 13 14.73 21.46 0.63
N TYR A 14 15.46 22.55 0.36
CA TYR A 14 16.92 22.55 0.25
C TYR A 14 17.60 22.07 1.54
N GLU A 15 17.22 22.61 2.69
CA GLU A 15 17.80 22.23 3.98
C GLU A 15 17.51 20.74 4.30
N THR A 16 16.29 20.27 4.01
CA THR A 16 15.89 18.88 4.27
C THR A 16 16.62 17.89 3.37
N ILE A 17 16.71 18.15 2.07
CA ILE A 17 17.37 17.24 1.12
C ILE A 17 18.90 17.25 1.32
N SER A 18 19.47 18.38 1.74
CA SER A 18 20.90 18.51 2.06
C SER A 18 21.34 17.70 3.29
N THR A 19 20.40 17.09 4.02
CA THR A 19 20.72 16.15 5.10
C THR A 19 21.06 14.73 4.61
N ASP A 20 20.91 14.43 3.32
CA ASP A 20 21.11 13.09 2.70
C ASP A 20 20.32 11.94 3.36
N ASN A 21 19.31 12.28 4.16
CA ASN A 21 18.51 11.36 4.96
C ASN A 21 17.02 11.39 4.59
N TYR A 22 16.65 12.13 3.53
CA TYR A 22 15.27 12.24 3.09
C TYR A 22 15.00 11.28 1.93
N MET A 23 14.18 10.25 2.19
CA MET A 23 13.50 9.45 1.17
C MET A 23 14.39 8.97 0.02
N GLY A 24 15.62 8.50 0.29
CA GLY A 24 16.50 7.91 -0.73
C GLY A 24 17.17 8.91 -1.70
N TRP A 25 16.98 10.22 -1.53
CA TRP A 25 17.79 11.20 -2.25
C TRP A 25 19.24 11.15 -1.74
N LYS A 26 20.18 11.06 -2.69
CA LYS A 26 21.61 11.04 -2.40
C LYS A 26 22.32 12.11 -3.20
N SER A 27 23.13 12.91 -2.51
CA SER A 27 24.03 13.87 -3.16
C SER A 27 24.94 13.14 -4.15
N CYS A 28 25.06 13.71 -5.34
CA CYS A 28 25.91 13.18 -6.41
C CYS A 28 26.46 14.32 -7.26
N THR A 29 27.35 13.99 -8.20
CA THR A 29 27.80 14.96 -9.20
C THR A 29 26.74 15.19 -10.27
N MET A 30 26.78 16.33 -10.97
CA MET A 30 25.88 16.59 -12.11
C MET A 30 25.91 15.46 -13.15
N GLN A 31 27.10 14.90 -13.42
CA GLN A 31 27.28 13.82 -14.39
C GLN A 31 26.57 12.53 -13.95
N GLU A 32 26.62 12.21 -12.65
CA GLU A 32 25.92 11.06 -12.07
C GLU A 32 24.41 11.27 -12.01
N ALA A 33 23.97 12.50 -11.72
CA ALA A 33 22.56 12.88 -11.77
C ALA A 33 21.99 12.74 -13.19
N GLN A 34 22.72 13.20 -14.21
CA GLN A 34 22.33 13.03 -15.61
C GLN A 34 22.30 11.56 -16.00
N ALA A 35 23.34 10.79 -15.67
CA ALA A 35 23.37 9.35 -15.93
C ALA A 35 22.27 8.56 -15.20
N ALA A 36 21.75 9.07 -14.08
CA ALA A 36 20.58 8.53 -13.40
C ALA A 36 19.28 8.90 -14.14
N ALA A 37 19.14 10.15 -14.57
CA ALA A 37 18.01 10.61 -15.39
C ALA A 37 17.89 9.80 -16.69
N ASP A 38 19.01 9.58 -17.40
CA ASP A 38 19.07 8.77 -18.62
C ASP A 38 18.67 7.31 -18.41
N LYS A 39 18.77 6.81 -17.16
CA LYS A 39 18.32 5.47 -16.75
C LYS A 39 16.88 5.47 -16.23
N GLY A 40 16.13 6.56 -16.42
CA GLY A 40 14.77 6.73 -15.93
C GLY A 40 14.66 6.90 -14.41
N THR A 41 15.77 7.19 -13.73
CA THR A 41 15.81 7.44 -12.28
C THR A 41 15.65 8.93 -12.02
N ALA A 42 14.81 9.30 -11.06
CA ALA A 42 14.61 10.71 -10.73
C ALA A 42 15.91 11.37 -10.27
N ALA A 43 16.24 12.51 -10.88
CA ALA A 43 17.41 13.30 -10.55
C ALA A 43 17.08 14.79 -10.59
N ILE A 44 17.65 15.55 -9.65
CA ILE A 44 17.41 16.97 -9.50
C ILE A 44 18.70 17.75 -9.23
N GLY A 45 18.71 19.02 -9.61
CA GLY A 45 19.62 20.03 -9.08
C GLY A 45 18.83 21.01 -8.21
N ILE A 46 19.36 21.40 -7.06
CA ILE A 46 18.68 22.28 -6.12
C ILE A 46 19.64 23.32 -5.51
N SER A 47 19.13 24.52 -5.29
CA SER A 47 19.73 25.60 -4.50
C SER A 47 18.69 26.20 -3.55
N GLU A 48 19.07 27.17 -2.73
CA GLU A 48 18.15 27.85 -1.80
C GLU A 48 16.99 28.58 -2.48
N ASP A 49 17.06 28.83 -3.80
CA ASP A 49 16.12 29.65 -4.56
C ASP A 49 15.39 28.91 -5.69
N ARG A 50 15.85 27.72 -6.12
CA ARG A 50 15.25 26.98 -7.24
C ARG A 50 15.54 25.47 -7.21
N ILE A 51 14.64 24.70 -7.81
CA ILE A 51 14.77 23.26 -8.08
C ILE A 51 14.69 23.04 -9.59
N VAL A 52 15.55 22.18 -10.09
CA VAL A 52 15.66 21.82 -11.49
C VAL A 52 15.59 20.31 -11.62
N VAL A 53 14.70 19.80 -12.48
CA VAL A 53 14.57 18.36 -12.74
C VAL A 53 15.41 18.01 -13.96
N LEU A 54 16.28 17.00 -13.83
CA LEU A 54 17.08 16.49 -14.94
C LEU A 54 16.23 15.51 -15.74
N SER A 55 16.08 15.76 -17.04
CA SER A 55 15.46 14.86 -18.00
C SER A 55 16.50 13.93 -18.62
N ALA A 56 16.07 12.73 -19.01
CA ALA A 56 16.88 11.85 -19.86
C ALA A 56 17.19 12.56 -21.18
N ASN A 57 18.42 12.41 -21.67
CA ASN A 57 18.80 12.86 -23.01
C ASN A 57 18.28 11.85 -24.05
N ASP A 58 16.97 11.91 -24.34
CA ASP A 58 16.37 11.15 -25.44
C ASP A 58 16.55 11.93 -26.75
N GLU A 59 17.01 11.26 -27.81
CA GLU A 59 16.92 11.79 -29.18
C GLU A 59 15.43 11.96 -29.55
N GLU A 60 14.96 13.22 -29.46
CA GLU A 60 13.74 13.84 -30.01
C GLU A 60 12.38 13.11 -29.85
N GLN A 61 11.51 13.65 -28.98
CA GLN A 61 10.16 14.13 -29.36
C GLN A 61 9.72 15.30 -28.45
N PRO A 62 9.15 16.39 -28.98
CA PRO A 62 8.90 17.61 -28.22
C PRO A 62 7.65 17.51 -27.35
N ILE A 63 7.80 17.67 -26.04
CA ILE A 63 6.70 17.84 -25.07
C ILE A 63 6.49 19.33 -24.80
N THR A 64 5.25 19.78 -24.96
CA THR A 64 4.83 21.17 -24.68
C THR A 64 4.83 21.48 -23.18
N GLN A 65 5.63 22.47 -22.79
CA GLN A 65 5.75 22.99 -21.42
C GLN A 65 4.43 23.55 -20.89
N THR A 66 4.08 23.16 -19.65
CA THR A 66 3.13 23.91 -18.81
C THR A 66 3.94 24.52 -17.66
N ALA A 67 3.76 25.82 -17.43
CA ALA A 67 4.63 26.65 -16.62
C ALA A 67 4.76 26.19 -15.16
N SER A 68 6.00 25.80 -14.79
CA SER A 68 6.71 25.97 -13.49
C SER A 68 7.92 25.03 -13.36
N VAL A 69 8.21 24.20 -14.37
CA VAL A 69 9.38 23.31 -14.38
C VAL A 69 10.24 23.66 -15.60
N MET A 70 11.41 24.25 -15.38
CA MET A 70 12.43 24.36 -16.43
C MET A 70 13.19 23.03 -16.47
N THR A 71 13.17 22.37 -17.63
CA THR A 71 13.97 21.18 -17.95
C THR A 71 15.31 21.63 -18.52
N LEU A 72 16.42 21.05 -18.06
CA LEU A 72 17.75 21.28 -18.64
C LEU A 72 17.98 20.29 -19.79
N ASP A 73 18.40 20.79 -20.95
CA ASP A 73 18.95 19.99 -22.04
C ASP A 73 20.43 20.35 -22.29
N GLU A 74 21.09 19.61 -23.19
CA GLU A 74 22.52 19.73 -23.51
C GLU A 74 22.95 21.10 -24.07
N ASN A 75 22.01 22.02 -24.34
CA ASN A 75 22.29 23.40 -24.79
C ASN A 75 22.14 24.44 -23.67
N THR A 76 22.00 24.02 -22.41
CA THR A 76 21.75 24.99 -21.34
C THR A 76 23.01 25.77 -20.96
N THR A 77 22.93 27.12 -21.05
CA THR A 77 24.02 28.04 -20.70
C THR A 77 24.57 27.80 -19.30
N ALA A 78 25.88 28.01 -19.09
CA ALA A 78 26.60 27.86 -17.81
C ALA A 78 25.93 28.58 -16.61
N PHE A 79 25.06 29.57 -16.86
CA PHE A 79 24.28 30.30 -15.84
C PHE A 79 23.14 29.47 -15.21
N ALA A 80 22.70 28.39 -15.87
CA ALA A 80 21.62 27.52 -15.39
C ALA A 80 22.10 26.40 -14.45
N VAL A 81 23.42 26.18 -14.37
CA VAL A 81 24.06 25.14 -13.55
C VAL A 81 24.92 25.70 -12.41
N ASP A 82 25.17 27.01 -12.40
CA ASP A 82 25.96 27.66 -11.36
C ASP A 82 25.20 27.66 -10.01
N GLY A 83 25.90 27.23 -8.95
CA GLY A 83 25.39 27.17 -7.57
C GLY A 83 24.44 26.01 -7.21
N LEU A 84 24.21 25.04 -8.10
CA LEU A 84 23.31 23.90 -7.82
C LEU A 84 24.04 22.73 -7.14
N GLN A 85 23.39 22.14 -6.14
CA GLN A 85 23.74 20.82 -5.61
C GLN A 85 22.88 19.75 -6.28
N TYR A 86 23.50 18.64 -6.67
CA TYR A 86 22.82 17.59 -7.43
C TYR A 86 22.51 16.39 -6.55
N TYR A 87 21.33 15.82 -6.78
CA TYR A 87 20.85 14.64 -6.08
C TYR A 87 20.23 13.67 -7.08
N SER A 88 20.54 12.39 -6.93
CA SER A 88 19.82 11.32 -7.62
C SER A 88 19.10 10.46 -6.61
N TYR A 89 17.93 9.97 -7.01
CA TYR A 89 17.18 9.06 -6.19
C TYR A 89 17.83 7.67 -6.24
N SER A 90 18.32 7.19 -5.10
CA SER A 90 18.83 5.82 -4.98
C SER A 90 18.26 5.17 -3.73
N TYR A 91 17.40 4.18 -3.94
CA TYR A 91 17.01 3.27 -2.88
C TYR A 91 18.00 2.11 -2.87
N GLY A 92 18.66 1.92 -1.72
CA GLY A 92 19.96 1.26 -1.59
C GLY A 92 20.15 -0.06 -2.34
N THR A 93 21.09 -0.04 -3.29
CA THR A 93 22.00 -1.15 -3.53
C THR A 93 23.16 -1.04 -2.54
N THR A 94 23.08 -1.69 -1.37
CA THR A 94 24.25 -1.83 -0.50
C THR A 94 24.84 -3.23 -0.63
N GLY A 95 26.05 -3.25 -1.19
CA GLY A 95 26.95 -4.39 -1.23
C GLY A 95 27.47 -4.81 0.14
N GLN A 96 28.18 -5.94 0.12
CA GLN A 96 28.85 -6.58 1.25
C GLN A 96 29.68 -5.62 2.11
N GLY A 97 29.57 -5.75 3.44
CA GLY A 97 30.51 -5.15 4.38
C GLY A 97 30.28 -5.56 5.83
N GLY A 98 31.14 -6.45 6.34
CA GLY A 98 31.77 -6.37 7.67
C GLY A 98 30.94 -6.55 8.95
N CYS A 99 31.28 -7.60 9.71
CA CYS A 99 30.72 -7.97 11.01
C CYS A 99 30.87 -6.92 12.13
N GLY A 100 29.84 -6.78 12.95
CA GLY A 100 29.87 -6.19 14.30
C GLY A 100 28.78 -6.83 15.16
N GLY A 101 29.17 -7.43 16.29
CA GLY A 101 28.38 -8.39 17.05
C GLY A 101 27.14 -7.85 17.77
N GLY A 102 26.05 -8.61 17.64
CA GLY A 102 24.77 -8.46 18.31
C GLY A 102 23.69 -9.12 17.46
N ASN A 103 23.35 -10.38 17.72
CA ASN A 103 22.38 -11.14 16.93
C ASN A 103 20.96 -10.53 17.05
N SER A 104 20.63 -9.57 16.19
CA SER A 104 19.28 -9.47 15.61
C SER A 104 19.45 -9.66 14.11
N CYS A 105 19.07 -10.83 13.60
CA CYS A 105 18.91 -11.05 12.18
C CYS A 105 17.80 -10.11 11.67
N TYR A 106 18.17 -9.01 11.04
CA TYR A 106 17.22 -8.15 10.34
C TYR A 106 16.62 -8.98 9.19
N HIS A 107 15.34 -9.32 9.31
CA HIS A 107 14.59 -9.88 8.20
C HIS A 107 14.15 -8.71 7.32
N SER A 108 14.71 -8.62 6.11
CA SER A 108 14.31 -7.60 5.14
C SER A 108 13.67 -8.27 3.92
N ASN A 109 12.42 -7.91 3.64
CA ASN A 109 11.82 -8.18 2.35
C ASN A 109 12.53 -7.32 1.29
N SER A 110 12.92 -7.95 0.18
CA SER A 110 13.41 -7.27 -1.01
C SER A 110 12.25 -6.84 -1.90
N TYR A 111 12.45 -5.81 -2.72
CA TYR A 111 11.50 -5.52 -3.80
C TYR A 111 11.49 -6.64 -4.85
N PHE A 112 10.35 -6.79 -5.51
CA PHE A 112 10.16 -7.79 -6.54
C PHE A 112 11.07 -7.53 -7.75
N ASN A 113 11.78 -8.56 -8.20
CA ASN A 113 12.57 -8.49 -9.41
C ASN A 113 11.66 -8.65 -10.63
N CYS A 114 11.51 -7.58 -11.43
CA CYS A 114 10.64 -7.58 -12.61
C CYS A 114 10.97 -8.66 -13.65
N ASN A 115 12.23 -9.15 -13.68
CA ASN A 115 12.63 -10.25 -14.56
C ASN A 115 11.94 -11.57 -14.20
N ASN A 116 11.49 -11.73 -12.96
CA ASN A 116 10.75 -12.90 -12.50
C ASN A 116 9.25 -12.84 -12.85
N ARG A 117 8.72 -11.70 -13.32
CA ARG A 117 7.28 -11.49 -13.53
C ARG A 117 6.64 -12.57 -14.40
N THR A 118 7.27 -12.89 -15.54
CA THR A 118 6.74 -13.88 -16.48
C THR A 118 6.71 -15.28 -15.88
N ALA A 119 7.75 -15.66 -15.14
CA ALA A 119 7.84 -16.97 -14.50
C ALA A 119 6.83 -17.11 -13.33
N LEU A 120 6.69 -16.05 -12.51
CA LEU A 120 5.67 -15.93 -11.47
C LEU A 120 4.26 -16.10 -12.06
N LEU A 121 3.96 -15.36 -13.14
CA LEU A 121 2.66 -15.40 -13.81
C LEU A 121 2.33 -16.81 -14.32
N ASN A 122 3.29 -17.47 -14.98
CA ASN A 122 3.08 -18.81 -15.51
C ASN A 122 2.81 -19.84 -14.40
N ASP A 123 3.57 -19.79 -13.31
CA ASP A 123 3.38 -20.71 -12.18
C ASP A 123 2.03 -20.49 -11.48
N LEU A 124 1.60 -19.22 -11.30
CA LEU A 124 0.29 -18.92 -10.70
C LEU A 124 -0.88 -19.31 -11.63
N ILE A 125 -0.79 -19.04 -12.93
CA ILE A 125 -1.81 -19.48 -13.91
C ILE A 125 -1.92 -21.01 -13.93
N ALA A 126 -0.81 -21.73 -13.78
CA ALA A 126 -0.84 -23.20 -13.78
C ALA A 126 -1.71 -23.79 -12.67
N ILE A 127 -1.86 -23.09 -11.54
CA ILE A 127 -2.66 -23.56 -10.40
C ILE A 127 -4.00 -22.83 -10.21
N MET A 128 -4.09 -21.56 -10.60
CA MET A 128 -5.31 -20.76 -10.48
C MET A 128 -6.16 -20.79 -11.76
N GLY A 129 -5.56 -21.13 -12.90
CA GLY A 129 -6.15 -20.88 -14.22
C GLY A 129 -6.05 -19.40 -14.63
N ASN A 130 -6.59 -19.06 -15.80
CA ASN A 130 -6.52 -17.71 -16.35
C ASN A 130 -7.50 -16.73 -15.69
N GLN A 131 -8.66 -17.21 -15.27
CA GLN A 131 -9.70 -16.40 -14.65
C GLN A 131 -10.69 -17.31 -13.92
N ARG A 132 -11.25 -16.83 -12.80
CA ARG A 132 -12.35 -17.49 -12.10
C ARG A 132 -13.67 -17.11 -12.77
N PHE A 133 -14.60 -18.06 -12.89
CA PHE A 133 -15.93 -17.72 -13.39
C PHE A 133 -16.60 -16.66 -12.49
N GLY A 134 -17.03 -15.55 -13.10
CA GLY A 134 -17.69 -14.45 -12.41
C GLY A 134 -16.76 -13.45 -11.71
N SER A 135 -15.43 -13.58 -11.82
CA SER A 135 -14.51 -12.58 -11.26
C SER A 135 -14.37 -11.34 -12.14
N ASN A 136 -14.11 -10.20 -11.50
CA ASN A 136 -13.85 -8.92 -12.16
C ASN A 136 -12.52 -8.91 -12.90
N TYR A 137 -11.53 -9.66 -12.40
CA TYR A 137 -10.18 -9.69 -12.93
C TYR A 137 -9.74 -11.09 -13.34
N SER A 138 -8.92 -11.16 -14.37
CA SER A 138 -8.10 -12.32 -14.71
C SER A 138 -6.95 -12.49 -13.71
N THR A 139 -6.37 -13.69 -13.65
CA THR A 139 -5.17 -13.98 -12.84
C THR A 139 -4.01 -13.04 -13.18
N LYS A 140 -3.84 -12.70 -14.48
CA LYS A 140 -2.81 -11.75 -14.92
C LYS A 140 -3.04 -10.35 -14.35
N GLU A 141 -4.28 -9.85 -14.42
CA GLU A 141 -4.63 -8.52 -13.89
C GLU A 141 -4.45 -8.46 -12.37
N CYS A 142 -4.85 -9.51 -11.64
CA CYS A 142 -4.63 -9.57 -10.20
C CYS A 142 -3.13 -9.48 -9.85
N ILE A 143 -2.28 -10.21 -10.57
CA ILE A 143 -0.82 -10.16 -10.36
C ILE A 143 -0.27 -8.78 -10.71
N ASP A 144 -0.74 -8.15 -11.79
CA ASP A 144 -0.31 -6.80 -12.17
C ASP A 144 -0.67 -5.76 -11.11
N ILE A 145 -1.86 -5.85 -10.52
CA ILE A 145 -2.26 -4.99 -9.39
C ILE A 145 -1.35 -5.22 -8.17
N VAL A 146 -1.14 -6.49 -7.76
CA VAL A 146 -0.29 -6.81 -6.61
C VAL A 146 1.15 -6.33 -6.82
N LEU A 147 1.72 -6.50 -8.02
CA LEU A 147 3.08 -6.07 -8.32
C LEU A 147 3.22 -4.55 -8.47
N ASN A 148 2.17 -3.85 -8.95
CA ASN A 148 2.15 -2.39 -8.96
C ASN A 148 2.28 -1.81 -7.54
N TYR A 149 1.79 -2.54 -6.53
CA TYR A 149 1.91 -2.18 -5.12
C TYR A 149 3.11 -2.80 -4.40
N ASP A 150 4.05 -3.47 -5.10
CA ASP A 150 5.17 -4.17 -4.44
C ASP A 150 6.03 -3.23 -3.56
N TYR A 151 6.23 -1.98 -3.99
CA TYR A 151 6.94 -0.98 -3.17
C TYR A 151 6.22 -0.72 -1.83
N THR A 152 4.92 -0.43 -1.89
CA THR A 152 4.07 -0.17 -0.71
C THR A 152 3.99 -1.39 0.20
N ILE A 153 3.74 -2.56 -0.38
CA ILE A 153 3.67 -3.84 0.34
C ILE A 153 4.99 -4.11 1.05
N THR A 154 6.12 -4.03 0.32
CA THR A 154 7.46 -4.29 0.87
C THR A 154 7.78 -3.34 2.02
N ASN A 155 7.43 -2.05 1.89
CA ASN A 155 7.70 -1.06 2.93
C ASN A 155 6.90 -1.33 4.21
N TYR A 156 5.59 -1.56 4.13
CA TYR A 156 4.81 -1.92 5.32
C TYR A 156 5.24 -3.25 5.92
N CYS A 157 5.53 -4.24 5.09
CA CYS A 157 6.02 -5.54 5.54
C CYS A 157 7.37 -5.42 6.27
N ASN A 158 8.29 -4.58 5.79
CA ASN A 158 9.55 -4.30 6.49
C ASN A 158 9.35 -3.48 7.75
N GLN A 159 8.44 -2.50 7.73
CA GLN A 159 8.12 -1.68 8.89
C GLN A 159 7.54 -2.52 10.04
N TYR A 160 6.74 -3.53 9.72
CA TYR A 160 6.02 -4.34 10.70
C TYR A 160 6.55 -5.78 10.83
N ASP A 161 7.74 -6.10 10.33
CA ASP A 161 8.36 -7.43 10.40
C ASP A 161 7.44 -8.59 9.90
N VAL A 162 6.79 -8.38 8.76
CA VAL A 162 5.91 -9.35 8.10
C VAL A 162 6.56 -9.88 6.81
N PRO A 163 6.55 -11.18 6.51
CA PRO A 163 6.93 -11.70 5.19
C PRO A 163 5.97 -11.19 4.12
N LYS A 164 6.48 -10.45 3.13
CA LYS A 164 5.65 -9.82 2.09
C LYS A 164 4.81 -10.80 1.29
N GLN A 165 5.25 -12.06 1.21
CA GLN A 165 4.55 -13.11 0.47
C GLN A 165 3.20 -13.43 1.10
N LEU A 166 3.00 -13.23 2.41
CA LEU A 166 1.69 -13.36 3.05
C LEU A 166 0.73 -12.30 2.52
N VAL A 167 1.15 -11.04 2.51
CA VAL A 167 0.34 -9.92 2.01
C VAL A 167 0.06 -10.08 0.51
N GLN A 168 1.09 -10.38 -0.31
CA GLN A 168 0.92 -10.63 -1.74
C GLN A 168 -0.06 -11.78 -2.03
N THR A 169 -0.01 -12.84 -1.23
CA THR A 169 -0.91 -13.99 -1.35
C THR A 169 -2.36 -13.62 -1.06
N LEU A 170 -2.60 -12.90 0.05
CA LEU A 170 -3.94 -12.48 0.45
C LEU A 170 -4.53 -11.53 -0.58
N LEU A 171 -3.81 -10.46 -0.96
CA LEU A 171 -4.27 -9.51 -1.97
C LEU A 171 -4.56 -10.19 -3.31
N LEU A 172 -3.70 -11.12 -3.77
CA LEU A 172 -3.94 -11.90 -4.98
C LEU A 172 -5.25 -12.68 -4.88
N ARG A 173 -5.49 -13.37 -3.77
CA ARG A 173 -6.69 -14.18 -3.59
C ARG A 173 -7.94 -13.33 -3.54
N GLU A 174 -7.91 -12.21 -2.82
CA GLU A 174 -9.06 -11.31 -2.72
C GLU A 174 -9.42 -10.70 -4.08
N LEU A 175 -8.44 -10.19 -4.83
CA LEU A 175 -8.65 -9.67 -6.19
C LEU A 175 -9.19 -10.75 -7.15
N TRP A 176 -8.68 -11.98 -7.03
CA TRP A 176 -9.12 -13.09 -7.88
C TRP A 176 -10.54 -13.58 -7.55
N CYS A 177 -11.03 -13.29 -6.35
CA CYS A 177 -12.39 -13.61 -5.90
C CYS A 177 -13.39 -12.46 -6.08
N LEU A 178 -12.89 -11.23 -6.23
CA LEU A 178 -13.69 -10.03 -6.41
C LEU A 178 -14.61 -10.17 -7.62
N ASN A 179 -15.87 -9.83 -7.43
CA ASN A 179 -16.95 -9.96 -8.41
C ASN A 179 -17.90 -8.74 -8.35
N PRO A 180 -18.85 -8.61 -9.29
CA PRO A 180 -19.71 -7.41 -9.33
C PRO A 180 -20.64 -7.23 -8.12
N SER A 181 -20.89 -8.29 -7.34
CA SER A 181 -21.72 -8.21 -6.13
C SER A 181 -21.04 -7.42 -5.02
N ASP A 182 -19.70 -7.37 -5.01
CA ASP A 182 -18.94 -6.62 -4.02
C ASP A 182 -19.20 -5.11 -4.18
N SER A 183 -19.25 -4.61 -5.42
CA SER A 183 -19.64 -3.22 -5.70
C SER A 183 -21.08 -2.91 -5.27
N VAL A 184 -21.99 -3.88 -5.32
CA VAL A 184 -23.37 -3.68 -4.82
C VAL A 184 -23.38 -3.56 -3.30
N ALA A 185 -22.57 -4.37 -2.60
CA ALA A 185 -22.40 -4.27 -1.16
C ALA A 185 -21.79 -2.93 -0.76
N ASP A 186 -20.73 -2.48 -1.46
CA ASP A 186 -20.08 -1.20 -1.19
C ASP A 186 -21.05 -0.02 -1.36
N ASN A 187 -21.81 0.03 -2.46
CA ASN A 187 -22.85 1.07 -2.66
C ASN A 187 -23.93 1.06 -1.57
N ALA A 188 -24.26 -0.12 -1.03
CA ALA A 188 -25.23 -0.22 0.06
C ALA A 188 -24.67 0.31 1.39
N VAL A 189 -23.38 0.12 1.65
CA VAL A 189 -22.70 0.69 2.83
C VAL A 189 -22.59 2.21 2.72
N GLU A 190 -22.21 2.75 1.55
CA GLU A 190 -22.21 4.19 1.31
C GLU A 190 -23.60 4.81 1.55
N ALA A 191 -24.66 4.17 1.03
CA ALA A 191 -26.03 4.63 1.24
C ALA A 191 -26.47 4.55 2.71
N TYR A 192 -26.04 3.51 3.43
CA TYR A 192 -26.29 3.38 4.86
C TYR A 192 -25.65 4.52 5.67
N PHE A 193 -24.37 4.81 5.43
CA PHE A 193 -23.66 5.86 6.17
C PHE A 193 -24.13 7.27 5.82
N ALA A 194 -24.47 7.53 4.55
CA ALA A 194 -25.12 8.77 4.15
C ALA A 194 -26.44 8.98 4.92
N TRP A 195 -27.27 7.95 5.02
CA TRP A 195 -28.51 8.01 5.80
C TRP A 195 -28.25 8.17 7.31
N LYS A 196 -27.27 7.47 7.88
CA LYS A 196 -26.90 7.60 9.31
C LYS A 196 -26.51 9.03 9.67
N THR A 197 -25.71 9.67 8.82
CA THR A 197 -25.31 11.08 8.98
C THR A 197 -26.53 12.01 8.94
N GLU A 198 -27.39 11.86 7.94
CA GLU A 198 -28.62 12.67 7.83
C GLU A 198 -29.56 12.44 9.01
N TYR A 199 -29.70 11.18 9.45
CA TYR A 199 -30.58 10.80 10.54
C TYR A 199 -30.07 11.34 11.87
N GLU A 200 -28.76 11.25 12.12
CA GLU A 200 -28.15 11.83 13.32
C GLU A 200 -28.37 13.35 13.35
N TYR A 201 -28.13 14.05 12.23
CA TYR A 201 -28.39 15.48 12.11
C TYR A 201 -29.86 15.83 12.42
N TRP A 202 -30.81 15.11 11.81
CA TRP A 202 -32.24 15.28 12.07
C TRP A 202 -32.61 15.00 13.54
N SER A 203 -32.08 13.93 14.12
CA SER A 203 -32.38 13.50 15.50
C SER A 203 -31.89 14.51 16.55
N ASN A 204 -30.83 15.25 16.23
CA ASN A 204 -30.25 16.29 17.07
C ASN A 204 -30.90 17.68 16.88
N MET A 205 -31.83 17.84 15.94
CA MET A 205 -32.58 19.09 15.77
C MET A 205 -33.50 19.38 16.96
N PRO A 206 -33.79 20.66 17.28
CA PRO A 206 -34.86 21.02 18.20
C PRO A 206 -36.20 20.35 17.83
N THR A 207 -36.99 19.94 18.83
CA THR A 207 -38.26 19.22 18.62
C THR A 207 -39.23 19.94 17.68
N TRP A 208 -39.23 21.28 17.69
CA TRP A 208 -40.09 22.06 16.79
C TRP A 208 -39.69 21.92 15.31
N GLN A 209 -38.41 21.70 15.01
CA GLN A 209 -37.93 21.42 13.65
C GLN A 209 -38.31 20.00 13.23
N GLN A 210 -38.12 19.01 14.10
CA GLN A 210 -38.51 17.62 13.83
C GLN A 210 -40.03 17.49 13.58
N ALA A 211 -40.85 18.36 14.17
CA ALA A 211 -42.30 18.37 13.96
C ALA A 211 -42.73 18.84 12.55
N ILE A 212 -41.86 19.54 11.82
CA ILE A 212 -42.16 20.10 10.48
C ILE A 212 -41.23 19.58 9.38
N ILE A 213 -40.11 18.95 9.74
CA ILE A 213 -39.15 18.31 8.85
C ILE A 213 -39.27 16.81 9.06
N SER A 214 -39.71 16.09 8.02
CA SER A 214 -39.74 14.62 8.04
C SER A 214 -38.33 14.03 8.22
N PRO A 215 -38.18 12.89 8.92
CA PRO A 215 -36.91 12.20 8.99
C PRO A 215 -36.43 11.75 7.60
N PRO A 216 -35.12 11.61 7.38
CA PRO A 216 -34.59 11.10 6.13
C PRO A 216 -35.06 9.66 5.89
N THR A 217 -35.26 9.32 4.61
CA THR A 217 -35.72 7.98 4.21
C THR A 217 -34.57 6.99 4.30
N ALA A 218 -34.74 5.92 5.08
CA ALA A 218 -33.75 4.84 5.15
C ALA A 218 -33.59 4.13 3.80
N PRO A 219 -32.38 3.67 3.45
CA PRO A 219 -32.18 2.88 2.25
C PRO A 219 -32.95 1.55 2.34
N THR A 220 -33.36 1.02 1.19
CA THR A 220 -34.13 -0.24 1.10
C THR A 220 -33.37 -1.43 1.66
N TYR A 221 -32.04 -1.40 1.57
CA TYR A 221 -31.14 -2.42 2.08
C TYR A 221 -30.14 -1.76 3.02
N MET A 222 -30.17 -2.17 4.29
CA MET A 222 -29.31 -1.64 5.34
C MET A 222 -28.07 -2.52 5.46
N GLN A 223 -26.94 -2.04 4.95
CA GLN A 223 -25.65 -2.71 5.06
C GLN A 223 -24.72 -1.85 5.92
N GLU A 224 -24.41 -2.30 7.13
CA GLU A 224 -23.63 -1.49 8.09
C GLU A 224 -22.12 -1.59 7.88
N ASP A 225 -21.66 -2.65 7.21
CA ASP A 225 -20.26 -2.93 6.92
C ASP A 225 -20.17 -3.94 5.75
N SER A 226 -19.08 -3.94 5.00
CA SER A 226 -18.77 -4.92 3.94
C SER A 226 -17.27 -5.11 3.82
N SER A 227 -16.85 -6.27 3.32
CA SER A 227 -15.51 -6.43 2.77
C SER A 227 -15.31 -5.41 1.64
N THR A 228 -14.27 -4.59 1.74
CA THR A 228 -14.03 -3.53 0.76
C THR A 228 -12.54 -3.31 0.45
N GLY A 229 -12.26 -2.57 -0.62
CA GLY A 229 -10.92 -2.27 -1.11
C GLY A 229 -10.14 -3.50 -1.59
N ILE A 230 -8.86 -3.31 -1.92
CA ILE A 230 -7.99 -4.38 -2.47
C ILE A 230 -7.70 -5.51 -1.48
N GLY A 231 -7.87 -5.25 -0.18
CA GLY A 231 -7.75 -6.26 0.88
C GLY A 231 -9.05 -6.99 1.21
N GLN A 232 -10.19 -6.57 0.63
CA GLN A 232 -11.53 -7.11 0.92
C GLN A 232 -11.79 -7.28 2.42
N MET A 233 -11.50 -6.23 3.18
CA MET A 233 -11.53 -6.24 4.64
C MET A 233 -12.76 -5.47 5.14
N PHE A 234 -13.46 -6.02 6.12
CA PHE A 234 -14.51 -5.31 6.87
C PHE A 234 -13.91 -4.24 7.78
N ALA A 235 -14.64 -3.16 8.03
CA ALA A 235 -14.19 -2.09 8.92
C ALA A 235 -13.91 -2.60 10.35
N TRP A 236 -14.78 -3.45 10.89
CA TRP A 236 -14.59 -4.01 12.24
C TRP A 236 -13.32 -4.88 12.34
N VAL A 237 -12.93 -5.56 11.26
CA VAL A 237 -11.68 -6.35 11.20
C VAL A 237 -10.48 -5.40 11.22
N ALA A 238 -10.50 -4.36 10.40
CA ALA A 238 -9.44 -3.37 10.38
C ALA A 238 -9.30 -2.63 11.73
N ILE A 239 -10.41 -2.27 12.38
CA ILE A 239 -10.38 -1.68 13.74
C ILE A 239 -9.69 -2.62 14.73
N ASN A 240 -10.01 -3.92 14.71
CA ASN A 240 -9.36 -4.90 15.57
C ASN A 240 -7.85 -5.02 15.28
N ALA A 241 -7.47 -5.09 14.00
CA ALA A 241 -6.07 -5.14 13.58
C ALA A 241 -5.29 -3.89 14.03
N HIS A 242 -5.86 -2.70 13.82
CA HIS A 242 -5.28 -1.41 14.20
C HIS A 242 -5.09 -1.32 15.72
N ASN A 243 -6.13 -1.63 16.49
CA ASN A 243 -6.08 -1.60 17.94
C ASN A 243 -5.08 -2.62 18.50
N LEU A 244 -5.00 -3.82 17.90
CA LEU A 244 -4.00 -4.82 18.26
C LEU A 244 -2.58 -4.33 17.93
N ALA A 245 -2.39 -3.67 16.79
CA ALA A 245 -1.10 -3.11 16.41
C ALA A 245 -0.64 -1.98 17.37
N ILE A 246 -1.57 -1.15 17.86
CA ILE A 246 -1.29 -0.19 18.95
C ILE A 246 -0.87 -0.93 20.22
N ASN A 247 -1.63 -1.95 20.63
CA ASN A 247 -1.32 -2.74 21.84
C ASN A 247 0.06 -3.43 21.77
N LYS A 248 0.46 -3.87 20.57
CA LYS A 248 1.79 -4.45 20.32
C LYS A 248 2.90 -3.42 20.14
N GLY A 249 2.57 -2.12 20.10
CA GLY A 249 3.54 -1.03 19.87
C GLY A 249 4.07 -0.95 18.44
N LEU A 250 3.38 -1.57 17.47
CA LEU A 250 3.76 -1.54 16.05
C LEU A 250 3.43 -0.19 15.40
N ILE A 251 2.37 0.46 15.87
CA ILE A 251 1.93 1.79 15.46
C ILE A 251 1.54 2.62 16.69
N GLY A 252 1.59 3.94 16.56
CA GLY A 252 0.94 4.87 17.50
C GLY A 252 -0.44 5.30 16.98
N GLY A 253 -1.19 6.03 17.80
CA GLY A 253 -2.47 6.63 17.41
C GLY A 253 -3.57 6.40 18.45
N ASN A 254 -4.80 6.73 18.05
CA ASN A 254 -6.00 6.52 18.86
C ASN A 254 -6.57 5.12 18.61
N TYR A 255 -7.27 4.58 19.61
CA TYR A 255 -8.13 3.42 19.45
C TYR A 255 -9.43 3.83 18.76
N TYR A 256 -10.00 2.89 18.02
CA TYR A 256 -11.33 2.99 17.42
C TYR A 256 -12.27 1.94 18.04
N ASP A 257 -13.57 2.21 18.11
CA ASP A 257 -14.60 1.28 18.59
C ASP A 257 -15.43 0.74 17.41
N SER A 258 -15.37 -0.58 17.18
CA SER A 258 -16.14 -1.23 16.12
C SER A 258 -17.67 -1.25 16.38
N ASN A 259 -18.13 -0.78 17.54
CA ASN A 259 -19.54 -0.58 17.83
C ASN A 259 -19.98 0.88 17.64
N ASP A 260 -19.04 1.81 17.41
CA ASP A 260 -19.35 3.19 17.01
C ASP A 260 -19.42 3.27 15.49
N TRP A 261 -20.59 3.67 14.98
CA TRP A 261 -20.82 3.74 13.54
C TRP A 261 -19.95 4.81 12.85
N HIS A 262 -19.49 5.84 13.57
CA HIS A 262 -18.58 6.84 13.03
C HIS A 262 -17.18 6.27 12.79
N ASP A 263 -16.69 5.47 13.73
CA ASP A 263 -15.39 4.81 13.63
C ASP A 263 -15.42 3.74 12.53
N CYS A 264 -16.53 3.00 12.43
CA CYS A 264 -16.77 2.08 11.32
C CYS A 264 -16.82 2.81 9.97
N GLU A 265 -17.57 3.91 9.85
CA GLU A 265 -17.63 4.71 8.61
C GLU A 265 -16.24 5.22 8.22
N TYR A 266 -15.50 5.79 9.17
CA TYR A 266 -14.15 6.30 8.93
C TYR A 266 -13.22 5.20 8.41
N MET A 267 -13.19 4.05 9.10
CA MET A 267 -12.33 2.94 8.74
C MET A 267 -12.75 2.33 7.41
N TRP A 268 -14.05 2.12 7.19
CA TRP A 268 -14.59 1.56 5.95
C TRP A 268 -14.24 2.44 4.76
N ASN A 269 -14.49 3.74 4.84
CA ASN A 269 -14.16 4.70 3.78
C ASN A 269 -12.65 4.71 3.47
N LYS A 270 -11.80 4.58 4.48
CA LYS A 270 -10.34 4.49 4.29
C LYS A 270 -9.91 3.19 3.60
N LEU A 271 -10.48 2.06 3.98
CA LEU A 271 -10.25 0.79 3.28
C LEU A 271 -10.73 0.84 1.83
N HIS A 272 -11.88 1.47 1.58
CA HIS A 272 -12.51 1.54 0.27
C HIS A 272 -11.76 2.45 -0.72
N SER A 273 -11.28 3.61 -0.25
CA SER A 273 -10.77 4.68 -1.12
C SER A 273 -9.25 4.85 -1.14
N ASP A 274 -8.52 4.21 -0.21
CA ASP A 274 -7.06 4.33 -0.09
C ASP A 274 -6.40 2.95 -0.08
N ASP A 275 -5.96 2.50 -1.26
CA ASP A 275 -5.30 1.20 -1.43
C ASP A 275 -4.05 1.04 -0.56
N SER A 276 -3.28 2.11 -0.33
CA SER A 276 -2.10 2.06 0.55
C SER A 276 -2.51 1.81 1.99
N PHE A 277 -3.58 2.46 2.44
CA PHE A 277 -4.17 2.20 3.75
C PHE A 277 -4.73 0.78 3.84
N ALA A 278 -5.44 0.29 2.82
CA ALA A 278 -5.93 -1.09 2.79
C ALA A 278 -4.77 -2.10 2.90
N ILE A 279 -3.66 -1.89 2.18
CA ILE A 279 -2.45 -2.74 2.27
C ILE A 279 -1.85 -2.70 3.68
N LYS A 280 -1.77 -1.51 4.29
CA LYS A 280 -1.31 -1.38 5.69
C LYS A 280 -2.19 -2.22 6.60
N MET A 281 -3.50 -2.12 6.48
CA MET A 281 -4.45 -2.87 7.32
C MET A 281 -4.39 -4.38 7.08
N THR A 282 -4.27 -4.84 5.83
CA THR A 282 -3.99 -6.25 5.50
C THR A 282 -2.69 -6.73 6.15
N THR A 283 -1.65 -5.89 6.17
CA THR A 283 -0.37 -6.22 6.82
C THR A 283 -0.52 -6.36 8.35
N LEU A 284 -1.28 -5.46 8.98
CA LEU A 284 -1.54 -5.52 10.43
C LEU A 284 -2.46 -6.68 10.82
N GLU A 285 -3.46 -7.03 10.00
CA GLU A 285 -4.37 -8.14 10.27
C GLU A 285 -3.66 -9.50 10.30
N ILE A 286 -2.48 -9.62 9.65
CA ILE A 286 -1.65 -10.84 9.77
C ILE A 286 -1.27 -11.11 11.23
N TYR A 287 -1.05 -10.08 12.06
CA TYR A 287 -0.78 -10.28 13.48
C TYR A 287 -1.98 -10.82 14.25
N HIS A 288 -3.18 -10.32 13.94
CA HIS A 288 -4.41 -10.83 14.55
C HIS A 288 -4.66 -12.29 14.13
N CYS A 289 -4.44 -12.61 12.85
CA CYS A 289 -4.47 -13.97 12.34
C CYS A 289 -3.44 -14.88 13.03
N ALA A 290 -2.22 -14.39 13.23
CA ALA A 290 -1.11 -15.11 13.86
C ALA A 290 -1.35 -15.39 15.35
N ASP A 291 -1.85 -14.40 16.10
CA ASP A 291 -2.21 -14.58 17.52
C ASP A 291 -3.28 -15.68 17.66
N TYR A 292 -4.31 -15.67 16.80
CA TYR A 292 -5.33 -16.72 16.79
C TYR A 292 -4.77 -18.09 16.40
N ALA A 293 -3.85 -18.12 15.44
CA ALA A 293 -3.14 -19.34 15.04
C ALA A 293 -2.10 -19.82 16.08
N SER A 294 -1.99 -19.16 17.24
CA SER A 294 -1.04 -19.48 18.31
C SER A 294 0.42 -19.45 17.82
N VAL A 295 0.75 -18.52 16.92
CA VAL A 295 2.10 -18.28 16.43
C VAL A 295 2.83 -17.38 17.43
N CYS A 296 3.82 -17.92 18.13
CA CYS A 296 4.48 -17.25 19.27
C CYS A 296 5.88 -16.69 18.96
N GLY A 297 6.20 -16.40 17.70
CA GLY A 297 7.53 -15.94 17.29
C GLY A 297 7.51 -15.10 16.02
N SER A 298 8.68 -14.97 15.40
CA SER A 298 8.81 -14.22 14.14
C SER A 298 7.99 -14.86 13.02
N LEU A 299 7.24 -14.03 12.30
CA LEU A 299 6.44 -14.44 11.15
C LEU A 299 7.30 -15.00 10.00
N PHE A 300 8.59 -14.65 9.94
CA PHE A 300 9.56 -15.19 8.97
C PHE A 300 9.93 -16.65 9.24
N HIS A 301 9.69 -17.16 10.45
CA HIS A 301 10.03 -18.52 10.87
C HIS A 301 8.81 -19.41 11.10
N CYS A 302 7.63 -18.99 10.61
CA CYS A 302 6.43 -19.80 10.67
C CYS A 302 6.62 -21.13 9.91
N THR A 303 6.15 -22.22 10.52
CA THR A 303 6.02 -23.50 9.84
C THR A 303 4.93 -23.45 8.76
N GLU A 304 4.91 -24.43 7.88
CA GLU A 304 3.82 -24.59 6.90
C GLU A 304 2.43 -24.58 7.55
N SER A 305 2.24 -25.32 8.65
CA SER A 305 0.95 -25.37 9.34
C SER A 305 0.55 -24.02 9.92
N GLN A 306 1.52 -23.25 10.43
CA GLN A 306 1.30 -21.90 10.94
C GLN A 306 0.93 -20.92 9.82
N ILE A 307 1.63 -20.98 8.68
CA ILE A 307 1.32 -20.15 7.50
C ILE A 307 -0.10 -20.47 7.00
N LYS A 308 -0.43 -21.75 6.84
CA LYS A 308 -1.79 -22.19 6.45
C LYS A 308 -2.85 -21.70 7.44
N ALA A 309 -2.56 -21.75 8.74
CA ALA A 309 -3.48 -21.27 9.77
C ALA A 309 -3.69 -19.76 9.72
N ILE A 310 -2.61 -18.98 9.52
CA ILE A 310 -2.69 -17.52 9.30
C ILE A 310 -3.55 -17.21 8.08
N LEU A 311 -3.26 -17.84 6.93
CA LEU A 311 -4.00 -17.63 5.68
C LEU A 311 -5.47 -18.05 5.81
N ALA A 312 -5.74 -19.18 6.47
CA ALA A 312 -7.10 -19.63 6.75
C ALA A 312 -7.86 -18.61 7.61
N ARG A 313 -7.20 -18.07 8.65
CA ARG A 313 -7.84 -17.18 9.61
C ARG A 313 -8.28 -15.85 8.98
N TYR A 314 -7.54 -15.36 8.00
CA TYR A 314 -7.90 -14.15 7.24
C TYR A 314 -9.30 -14.28 6.60
N ASN A 315 -9.60 -15.43 6.00
CA ASN A 315 -10.90 -15.71 5.40
C ASN A 315 -12.00 -16.04 6.42
N GLY A 316 -11.64 -16.49 7.64
CA GLY A 316 -12.62 -16.78 8.69
C GLY A 316 -12.24 -17.97 9.58
N THR A 317 -13.21 -18.85 9.87
CA THR A 317 -13.00 -20.08 10.66
C THR A 317 -13.71 -21.27 10.02
N GLY A 318 -13.41 -22.48 10.51
CA GLY A 318 -14.05 -23.72 10.04
C GLY A 318 -13.44 -24.30 8.77
N VAL A 319 -14.12 -25.28 8.18
CA VAL A 319 -13.58 -26.09 7.08
C VAL A 319 -13.33 -25.26 5.81
N ALA A 320 -14.23 -24.34 5.47
CA ALA A 320 -14.05 -23.47 4.31
C ALA A 320 -12.79 -22.60 4.42
N ALA A 321 -12.53 -22.05 5.61
CA ALA A 321 -11.32 -21.30 5.90
C ALA A 321 -10.05 -22.18 5.79
N GLN A 322 -10.10 -23.43 6.25
CA GLN A 322 -8.98 -24.37 6.08
C GLN A 322 -8.68 -24.68 4.61
N THR A 323 -9.73 -24.87 3.79
CA THR A 323 -9.56 -25.02 2.32
C THR A 323 -8.92 -23.79 1.71
N TYR A 324 -9.42 -22.59 2.06
CA TYR A 324 -8.82 -21.31 1.63
C TYR A 324 -7.34 -21.23 2.00
N GLY A 325 -6.98 -21.54 3.25
CA GLY A 325 -5.59 -21.48 3.72
C GLY A 325 -4.68 -22.49 3.01
N ASN A 326 -5.19 -23.68 2.69
CA ASN A 326 -4.44 -24.67 1.92
C ASN A 326 -4.21 -24.22 0.47
N GLU A 327 -5.22 -23.65 -0.20
CA GLU A 327 -5.08 -23.12 -1.55
C GLU A 327 -4.11 -21.93 -1.58
N CYS A 328 -4.28 -20.98 -0.66
CA CYS A 328 -3.42 -19.80 -0.58
C CYS A 328 -1.97 -20.15 -0.27
N TYR A 329 -1.72 -21.23 0.48
CA TYR A 329 -0.35 -21.68 0.74
C TYR A 329 0.39 -22.08 -0.54
N GLU A 330 -0.31 -22.61 -1.55
CA GLU A 330 0.30 -22.90 -2.85
C GLU A 330 0.76 -21.60 -3.55
N TYR A 331 -0.01 -20.51 -3.41
CA TYR A 331 0.35 -19.20 -3.97
C TYR A 331 1.53 -18.60 -3.21
N TYR A 332 1.51 -18.70 -1.88
CA TYR A 332 2.59 -18.26 -1.01
C TYR A 332 3.93 -18.91 -1.37
N LYS A 333 3.96 -20.22 -1.65
CA LYS A 333 5.17 -20.91 -2.10
C LYS A 333 5.71 -20.34 -3.41
N ILE A 334 4.82 -19.98 -4.35
CA ILE A 334 5.21 -19.39 -5.63
C ILE A 334 5.74 -17.96 -5.42
N PHE A 335 5.06 -17.12 -4.65
CA PHE A 335 5.59 -15.79 -4.31
C PHE A 335 6.96 -15.90 -3.64
N LYS A 336 7.12 -16.84 -2.70
CA LYS A 336 8.39 -17.09 -2.00
C LYS A 336 9.51 -17.56 -2.94
N LYS A 337 9.19 -18.31 -3.99
CA LYS A 337 10.16 -18.74 -5.02
C LYS A 337 10.73 -17.56 -5.83
N TYR A 338 9.97 -16.48 -6.01
CA TYR A 338 10.32 -15.36 -6.88
C TYR A 338 10.59 -14.03 -6.17
N SER A 339 10.55 -14.02 -4.83
CA SER A 339 10.75 -12.85 -3.98
C SER A 339 12.20 -12.57 -3.61
#